data_AF-A0A7X3QKD9-F1
#
_entry.id   AF-A0A7X3QKD9-F1
#
_cell.length_a   1.000
_cell.length_b   1.000
_cell.length_c   1.000
_cell.angle_alpha   90.00
_cell.angle_beta   90.00
_cell.angle_gamma   90.00
#
_symmetry.space_group_name_H-M   'P 1'
#
loop_
_entity.id
_entity.type
_entity.pdbx_description
1 polymer ?
#
loop_
_entity_poly.entity_id
_entity_poly.type
_entity_poly.pdbx_seq_one_letter_code
_entity_poly.pdbx_strand_id
1 'polypeptide(L)'
;MEILEYMETHGHEQLLICHEPSQGLRAFIAIHDTTLGPACGGLRVWPHESEDDAIMDVLRLSRAMTYKSAVAGLDLGGGKALIMADPRTDKNEAMLRAFGRHVDSLGGRYVTTEDVGMTPRDVEYIAQETEHVVGLPESLGGSGDTSLMTGLGVYLGMKAAAKATWGDESLSGRTVALQGFGHVGSNTANHLLEEGAKLVVTDIFESARQSASDMGATVVEPDAIYDAECDIFSPCALGGVLNGDTIPRLRCEIVAGGANNQLLSDADGDQLEERGITYAPDYVVNAGGIINVGSEIGGVYRKDRALELTKRIYQTTLNVIETARSEGIATNAAAAHIAERRIAAVRDLKAML
;
A
#
# COMPACT_ATOMS: atom_id res chain seq x y z
N MET A 1 -7.50 -23.43 -13.18
CA MET A 1 -8.31 -22.57 -12.30
C MET A 1 -9.44 -21.97 -13.12
N GLU A 2 -10.67 -21.93 -12.62
CA GLU A 2 -11.78 -21.29 -13.32
C GLU A 2 -11.81 -19.78 -13.02
N ILE A 3 -11.21 -18.97 -13.90
CA ILE A 3 -11.02 -17.52 -13.69
C ILE A 3 -12.36 -16.81 -13.46
N LEU A 4 -13.39 -17.14 -14.25
CA LEU A 4 -14.69 -16.51 -14.13
C LEU A 4 -15.38 -16.83 -12.79
N GLU A 5 -15.21 -18.05 -12.27
CA GLU A 5 -15.74 -18.42 -10.95
C GLU A 5 -15.06 -17.63 -9.83
N TYR A 6 -13.74 -17.43 -9.94
CA TYR A 6 -13.00 -16.58 -8.99
C TYR A 6 -13.48 -15.13 -9.06
N MET A 7 -13.62 -14.58 -10.27
CA MET A 7 -14.10 -13.21 -10.49
C MET A 7 -15.53 -13.02 -9.96
N GLU A 8 -16.43 -13.97 -10.19
CA GLU A 8 -17.80 -13.94 -9.66
C GLU A 8 -17.81 -13.99 -8.14
N THR A 9 -17.01 -14.89 -7.54
CA THR A 9 -16.92 -15.06 -6.08
C THR A 9 -16.40 -13.80 -5.39
N HIS A 10 -15.47 -13.09 -6.02
CA HIS A 10 -14.81 -11.93 -5.41
C HIS A 10 -15.32 -10.58 -5.95
N GLY A 11 -16.26 -10.58 -6.90
CA GLY A 11 -16.90 -9.38 -7.41
C GLY A 11 -16.08 -8.56 -8.41
N HIS A 12 -15.15 -9.18 -9.14
CA HIS A 12 -14.35 -8.47 -10.15
C HIS A 12 -15.18 -8.08 -11.38
N GLU A 13 -15.05 -6.83 -11.80
CA GLU A 13 -15.71 -6.30 -13.00
C GLU A 13 -15.06 -6.76 -14.32
N GLN A 14 -13.73 -6.79 -14.39
CA GLN A 14 -13.03 -7.02 -15.66
C GLN A 14 -11.62 -7.58 -15.47
N LEU A 15 -11.23 -8.51 -16.35
CA LEU A 15 -9.85 -8.90 -16.60
C LEU A 15 -9.55 -8.68 -18.09
N LEU A 16 -8.56 -7.86 -18.40
CA LEU A 16 -8.08 -7.62 -19.76
C LEU A 16 -6.72 -8.29 -19.93
N ILE A 17 -6.62 -9.18 -20.92
CA ILE A 17 -5.36 -9.80 -21.34
C ILE A 17 -4.83 -9.03 -22.56
N CYS A 18 -3.64 -8.47 -22.43
CA CYS A 18 -2.99 -7.63 -23.42
C CYS A 18 -1.78 -8.37 -24.00
N HIS A 19 -1.74 -8.51 -25.32
CA HIS A 19 -0.66 -9.20 -26.01
C HIS A 19 -0.24 -8.41 -27.26
N GLU A 20 1.03 -8.02 -27.32
CA GLU A 20 1.63 -7.38 -28.51
C GLU A 20 2.89 -8.17 -28.92
N PRO A 21 2.77 -9.14 -29.84
CA PRO A 21 3.86 -10.03 -30.22
C PRO A 21 5.09 -9.30 -30.73
N SER A 22 4.89 -8.17 -31.43
CA SER A 22 5.99 -7.42 -32.03
C SER A 22 6.92 -6.79 -31.01
N GLN A 23 6.41 -6.55 -29.79
CA GLN A 23 7.15 -5.94 -28.67
C GLN A 23 7.34 -6.89 -27.48
N GLY A 24 6.90 -8.15 -27.61
CA GLY A 24 6.95 -9.15 -26.54
C GLY A 24 6.05 -8.84 -25.34
N LEU A 25 5.04 -7.97 -25.48
CA LEU A 25 4.17 -7.60 -24.38
C LEU A 25 3.26 -8.78 -24.02
N ARG A 26 3.31 -9.22 -22.77
CA ARG A 26 2.34 -10.12 -22.13
C ARG A 26 1.89 -9.47 -20.84
N ALA A 27 0.69 -8.90 -20.84
CA ALA A 27 0.21 -8.10 -19.72
C ALA A 27 -1.24 -8.41 -19.35
N PHE A 28 -1.57 -8.11 -18.10
CA PHE A 28 -2.89 -8.33 -17.53
C PHE A 28 -3.31 -7.05 -16.79
N ILE A 29 -4.55 -6.63 -16.98
CA ILE A 29 -5.15 -5.53 -16.22
C ILE A 29 -6.43 -6.06 -15.58
N ALA A 30 -6.49 -6.04 -14.24
CA ALA A 30 -7.68 -6.38 -13.49
C ALA A 30 -8.33 -5.12 -12.92
N ILE A 31 -9.64 -5.01 -13.11
CA ILE A 31 -10.50 -4.01 -12.47
C ILE A 31 -11.41 -4.78 -11.53
N HIS A 32 -11.28 -4.52 -10.23
CA HIS A 32 -12.10 -5.17 -9.22
C HIS A 32 -13.44 -4.47 -9.07
N ASP A 33 -13.45 -3.20 -8.65
CA ASP A 33 -14.68 -2.43 -8.44
C ASP A 33 -14.44 -0.95 -8.80
N THR A 34 -15.38 -0.35 -9.55
CA THR A 34 -15.41 1.06 -9.97
C THR A 34 -16.61 1.83 -9.40
N THR A 35 -17.24 1.30 -8.34
CA THR A 35 -18.41 1.91 -7.67
C THR A 35 -18.09 3.33 -7.20
N LEU A 36 -16.93 3.53 -6.58
CA LEU A 36 -16.51 4.82 -6.01
C LEU A 36 -15.93 5.79 -7.05
N GLY A 37 -15.44 5.29 -8.19
CA GLY A 37 -14.74 6.08 -9.20
C GLY A 37 -13.88 5.20 -10.12
N PRO A 38 -13.00 5.79 -10.94
CA PRO A 38 -12.10 5.02 -11.80
C PRO A 38 -11.19 4.12 -10.96
N ALA A 39 -10.87 2.94 -11.49
CA ALA A 39 -9.96 2.01 -10.83
C ALA A 39 -8.53 2.56 -10.91
N CYS A 40 -7.85 2.68 -9.77
CA CYS A 40 -6.46 3.14 -9.73
C CYS A 40 -5.55 2.01 -9.24
N GLY A 41 -4.41 1.83 -9.89
CA GLY A 41 -3.44 0.80 -9.52
C GLY A 41 -2.10 0.95 -10.22
N GLY A 42 -1.02 0.51 -9.57
CA GLY A 42 0.30 0.49 -10.21
C GLY A 42 0.44 -0.66 -11.22
N LEU A 43 1.29 -0.46 -12.22
CA LEU A 43 1.76 -1.49 -13.13
C LEU A 43 2.99 -2.20 -12.52
N ARG A 44 2.88 -3.51 -12.29
CA ARG A 44 4.00 -4.36 -11.87
C ARG A 44 4.71 -4.96 -13.08
N VAL A 45 6.04 -4.94 -13.10
CA VAL A 45 6.84 -5.68 -14.11
C VAL A 45 7.65 -6.74 -13.38
N TRP A 46 7.25 -8.01 -13.55
CA TRP A 46 7.86 -9.10 -12.78
C TRP A 46 7.79 -10.44 -13.52
N PRO A 47 8.84 -11.28 -13.45
CA PRO A 47 8.80 -12.62 -14.01
C PRO A 47 7.88 -13.51 -13.15
N HIS A 48 6.87 -14.10 -13.79
CA HIS A 48 5.98 -15.09 -13.17
C HIS A 48 6.27 -16.46 -13.76
N GLU A 49 6.12 -17.52 -12.96
CA GLU A 49 6.34 -18.89 -13.40
C GLU A 49 5.29 -19.33 -14.44
N SER A 50 4.04 -18.87 -14.29
CA SER A 50 2.95 -19.15 -15.21
C SER A 50 2.00 -17.96 -15.40
N GLU A 51 1.16 -18.02 -16.45
CA GLU A 51 0.08 -17.03 -16.67
C GLU A 51 -0.98 -17.10 -15.55
N ASP A 52 -1.27 -18.29 -15.04
CA ASP A 52 -2.21 -18.48 -13.93
C ASP A 52 -1.72 -17.74 -12.67
N ASP A 53 -0.42 -17.78 -12.37
CA ASP A 53 0.17 -17.05 -11.25
C ASP A 53 0.07 -15.53 -11.45
N ALA A 54 0.35 -15.05 -12.67
CA ALA A 54 0.23 -13.63 -13.02
C ALA A 54 -1.21 -13.12 -12.92
N ILE A 55 -2.17 -13.91 -13.41
CA ILE A 55 -3.61 -13.61 -13.34
C ILE A 55 -4.07 -13.57 -11.88
N MET A 56 -3.64 -14.53 -11.05
CA MET A 56 -3.97 -14.53 -9.63
C MET A 56 -3.38 -13.34 -8.89
N ASP A 57 -2.12 -12.97 -9.17
CA ASP A 57 -1.51 -11.81 -8.52
C ASP A 57 -2.25 -10.52 -8.87
N VAL A 58 -2.56 -10.29 -10.15
CA VAL A 58 -3.26 -9.06 -10.59
C VAL A 58 -4.70 -9.00 -10.05
N LEU A 59 -5.43 -10.13 -10.00
CA LEU A 59 -6.78 -10.21 -9.44
C LEU A 59 -6.76 -9.93 -7.92
N ARG A 60 -5.84 -10.53 -7.17
CA ARG A 60 -5.71 -10.28 -5.72
C ARG A 60 -5.34 -8.83 -5.42
N LEU A 61 -4.37 -8.27 -6.17
CA LEU A 61 -3.89 -6.91 -5.95
C LEU A 61 -4.92 -5.85 -6.33
N SER A 62 -5.69 -6.06 -7.41
CA SER A 62 -6.78 -5.14 -7.78
C SER A 62 -7.86 -5.05 -6.70
N ARG A 63 -8.22 -6.20 -6.09
CA ARG A 63 -9.10 -6.23 -4.92
C ARG A 63 -8.50 -5.46 -3.74
N ALA A 64 -7.23 -5.70 -3.41
CA ALA A 64 -6.56 -4.95 -2.34
C ALA A 64 -6.59 -3.43 -2.57
N MET A 65 -6.46 -2.99 -3.83
CA MET A 65 -6.57 -1.57 -4.19
C MET A 65 -7.97 -1.00 -3.97
N THR A 66 -9.05 -1.78 -4.20
CA THR A 66 -10.42 -1.32 -3.88
C THR A 66 -10.56 -1.04 -2.39
N TYR A 67 -10.13 -1.97 -1.54
CA TYR A 67 -10.25 -1.82 -0.09
C TYR A 67 -9.37 -0.66 0.43
N LYS A 68 -8.14 -0.54 -0.09
CA LYS A 68 -7.22 0.57 0.21
C LYS A 68 -7.82 1.93 -0.17
N SER A 69 -8.31 2.09 -1.41
CA SER A 69 -8.98 3.33 -1.85
C SER A 69 -10.21 3.64 -1.00
N ALA A 70 -11.02 2.63 -0.72
CA ALA A 70 -12.28 2.78 0.02
C ALA A 70 -12.03 3.26 1.45
N VAL A 71 -11.16 2.58 2.21
CA VAL A 71 -10.86 2.91 3.61
C VAL A 71 -10.10 4.22 3.75
N ALA A 72 -9.26 4.57 2.76
CA ALA A 72 -8.58 5.88 2.71
C ALA A 72 -9.53 7.05 2.41
N GLY A 73 -10.82 6.77 2.13
CA GLY A 73 -11.82 7.80 1.82
C GLY A 73 -11.64 8.43 0.45
N LEU A 74 -11.01 7.73 -0.49
CA LEU A 74 -10.79 8.20 -1.86
C LEU A 74 -11.96 7.82 -2.75
N ASP A 75 -12.33 8.68 -3.69
CA ASP A 75 -13.35 8.42 -4.71
C ASP A 75 -12.72 7.67 -5.90
N LEU A 76 -12.07 6.54 -5.58
CA LEU A 76 -11.36 5.68 -6.50
C LEU A 76 -11.78 4.23 -6.30
N GLY A 77 -11.86 3.50 -7.41
CA GLY A 77 -11.97 2.06 -7.42
C GLY A 77 -10.64 1.36 -7.16
N GLY A 78 -10.62 0.05 -7.42
CA GLY A 78 -9.43 -0.78 -7.34
C GLY A 78 -9.08 -1.43 -8.66
N GLY A 79 -7.87 -1.15 -9.14
CA GLY A 79 -7.32 -1.79 -10.32
C GLY A 79 -5.90 -2.26 -10.06
N LYS A 80 -5.39 -3.10 -10.96
CA LYS A 80 -3.97 -3.45 -10.99
C LYS A 80 -3.59 -3.86 -12.40
N ALA A 81 -2.34 -3.58 -12.78
CA ALA A 81 -1.75 -4.10 -13.99
C ALA A 81 -0.46 -4.86 -13.72
N LEU A 82 -0.15 -5.79 -14.62
CA LEU A 82 1.06 -6.60 -14.58
C LEU A 82 1.59 -6.83 -15.98
N ILE A 83 2.91 -6.75 -16.17
CA ILE A 83 3.63 -7.26 -17.34
C ILE A 83 4.51 -8.42 -16.87
N MET A 84 4.36 -9.59 -17.50
CA MET A 84 5.21 -10.76 -17.28
C MET A 84 6.53 -10.58 -18.02
N ALA A 85 7.54 -10.02 -17.36
CA ALA A 85 8.87 -9.73 -17.93
C ALA A 85 9.92 -9.57 -16.81
N ASP A 86 11.19 -9.88 -17.07
CA ASP A 86 12.27 -9.45 -16.17
C ASP A 86 12.46 -7.93 -16.34
N PRO A 87 12.26 -7.13 -15.28
CA PRO A 87 12.34 -5.67 -15.37
C PRO A 87 13.73 -5.14 -15.71
N ARG A 88 14.78 -5.97 -15.63
CA ARG A 88 16.18 -5.61 -15.89
C ARG A 88 16.63 -5.95 -17.31
N THR A 89 16.04 -6.94 -17.95
CA THR A 89 16.50 -7.43 -19.27
C THR A 89 15.47 -7.30 -20.37
N ASP A 90 14.18 -7.46 -20.07
CA ASP A 90 13.15 -7.63 -21.11
C ASP A 90 12.36 -6.33 -21.36
N LYS A 91 12.26 -5.49 -20.33
CA LYS A 91 11.53 -4.22 -20.36
C LYS A 91 12.18 -3.23 -21.34
N ASN A 92 11.35 -2.62 -22.19
CA ASN A 92 11.78 -1.60 -23.15
C ASN A 92 10.67 -0.57 -23.42
N GLU A 93 11.02 0.56 -24.05
CA GLU A 93 10.10 1.66 -24.35
C GLU A 93 8.89 1.21 -25.17
N ALA A 94 9.09 0.40 -26.22
CA ALA A 94 8.02 0.01 -27.13
C ALA A 94 6.98 -0.88 -26.45
N MET A 95 7.43 -1.78 -25.56
CA MET A 95 6.56 -2.59 -24.71
C MET A 95 5.70 -1.72 -23.78
N LEU A 96 6.28 -0.70 -23.15
CA LEU A 96 5.56 0.19 -22.22
C LEU A 96 4.59 1.12 -22.94
N ARG A 97 4.95 1.62 -24.13
CA ARG A 97 4.02 2.36 -25.00
C ARG A 97 2.86 1.47 -25.47
N ALA A 98 3.14 0.22 -25.86
CA ALA A 98 2.09 -0.73 -26.22
C ALA A 98 1.13 -0.98 -25.05
N PHE A 99 1.65 -1.13 -23.83
CA PHE A 99 0.83 -1.17 -22.62
C PHE A 99 0.01 0.11 -22.42
N GLY A 100 0.61 1.30 -22.61
CA GLY A 100 -0.09 2.58 -22.52
C GLY A 100 -1.30 2.67 -23.46
N ARG A 101 -1.21 2.14 -24.68
CA ARG A 101 -2.36 2.05 -25.61
C ARG A 101 -3.47 1.14 -25.11
N HIS A 102 -3.14 0.05 -24.42
CA HIS A 102 -4.15 -0.80 -23.79
C HIS A 102 -4.83 -0.11 -22.61
N VAL A 103 -4.09 0.67 -21.81
CA VAL A 103 -4.68 1.52 -20.77
C VAL A 103 -5.59 2.58 -21.40
N ASP A 104 -5.16 3.22 -22.48
CA ASP A 104 -5.97 4.22 -23.20
C ASP A 104 -7.30 3.64 -23.70
N SER A 105 -7.27 2.40 -24.20
CA SER A 105 -8.47 1.70 -24.68
C SER A 105 -9.56 1.48 -23.61
N LEU A 106 -9.21 1.60 -22.32
CA LEU A 106 -10.15 1.53 -21.20
C LEU A 106 -10.88 2.86 -20.93
N GLY A 107 -10.55 3.93 -21.66
CA GLY A 107 -11.28 5.21 -21.63
C GLY A 107 -11.41 5.82 -20.25
N GLY A 108 -10.36 5.71 -19.43
CA GLY A 108 -10.31 6.26 -18.08
C GLY A 108 -10.96 5.39 -17.00
N ARG A 109 -11.47 4.19 -17.34
CA ARG A 109 -11.94 3.22 -16.33
C ARG A 109 -10.81 2.71 -15.45
N TYR A 110 -9.59 2.67 -15.97
CA TYR A 110 -8.38 2.33 -15.24
C TYR A 110 -7.34 3.44 -15.40
N VAL A 111 -6.74 3.85 -14.28
CA VAL A 111 -5.65 4.81 -14.20
C VAL A 111 -4.44 4.11 -13.61
N THR A 112 -3.33 4.11 -14.33
CA THR A 112 -2.11 3.38 -13.93
C THR A 112 -1.09 4.28 -13.22
N THR A 113 -0.17 3.68 -12.48
CA THR A 113 1.02 4.36 -11.93
C THR A 113 2.19 3.38 -11.82
N GLU A 114 3.29 3.76 -11.18
CA GLU A 114 4.42 2.87 -10.91
C GLU A 114 4.11 1.81 -9.84
N ASP A 115 4.76 0.65 -9.95
CA ASP A 115 4.89 -0.37 -8.90
C ASP A 115 6.23 -1.11 -9.09
N VAL A 116 6.45 -2.18 -8.33
CA VAL A 116 7.61 -3.08 -8.42
C VAL A 116 7.99 -3.38 -9.87
N GLY A 117 9.26 -3.13 -10.19
CA GLY A 117 9.83 -3.35 -11.53
C GLY A 117 9.72 -2.16 -12.46
N MET A 118 9.09 -1.05 -12.03
CA MET A 118 9.05 0.21 -12.77
C MET A 118 10.03 1.25 -12.24
N THR A 119 10.26 2.27 -13.06
CA THR A 119 10.98 3.50 -12.77
C THR A 119 10.11 4.69 -13.21
N PRO A 120 10.37 5.91 -12.71
CA PRO A 120 9.65 7.10 -13.17
C PRO A 120 9.70 7.29 -14.69
N ARG A 121 10.82 6.91 -15.32
CA ARG A 121 10.98 6.98 -16.78
C ARG A 121 10.04 6.02 -17.53
N ASP A 122 9.71 4.88 -16.95
CA ASP A 122 8.77 3.93 -17.54
C ASP A 122 7.35 4.51 -17.57
N VAL A 123 6.98 5.26 -16.51
CA VAL A 123 5.69 5.99 -16.44
C VAL A 123 5.62 7.06 -17.54
N GLU A 124 6.73 7.74 -17.84
CA GLU A 124 6.79 8.70 -18.95
C GLU A 124 6.53 8.05 -20.32
N TYR A 125 6.99 6.82 -20.54
CA TYR A 125 6.72 6.09 -21.79
C TYR A 125 5.25 5.73 -21.93
N ILE A 126 4.59 5.37 -20.84
CA ILE A 126 3.13 5.11 -20.82
C ILE A 126 2.37 6.41 -21.10
N ALA A 127 2.77 7.52 -20.46
CA ALA A 127 2.14 8.83 -20.62
C ALA A 127 2.21 9.41 -22.04
N GLN A 128 3.09 8.88 -22.90
CA GLN A 128 3.14 9.26 -24.31
C GLN A 128 1.98 8.71 -25.13
N GLU A 129 1.25 7.71 -24.62
CA GLU A 129 0.15 7.05 -25.32
C GLU A 129 -1.21 7.19 -24.62
N THR A 130 -1.26 7.70 -23.38
CA THR A 130 -2.51 7.91 -22.63
C THR A 130 -2.40 9.01 -21.57
N GLU A 131 -3.52 9.67 -21.28
CA GLU A 131 -3.67 10.59 -20.13
C GLU A 131 -4.05 9.86 -18.83
N HIS A 132 -4.34 8.55 -18.89
CA HIS A 132 -4.80 7.75 -17.74
C HIS A 132 -3.63 7.17 -16.94
N VAL A 133 -2.70 8.04 -16.55
CA VAL A 133 -1.51 7.72 -15.78
C VAL A 133 -1.20 8.82 -14.76
N VAL A 134 -0.81 8.44 -13.55
CA VAL A 134 -0.48 9.35 -12.44
C VAL A 134 0.84 8.94 -11.79
N GLY A 135 1.38 9.79 -10.92
CA GLY A 135 2.69 9.59 -10.30
C GLY A 135 3.82 9.98 -11.25
N LEU A 136 3.56 10.91 -12.18
CA LEU A 136 4.60 11.44 -13.05
C LEU A 136 5.64 12.24 -12.23
N PRO A 137 6.88 12.39 -12.75
CA PRO A 137 7.85 13.30 -12.18
C PRO A 137 7.29 14.71 -12.01
N GLU A 138 7.70 15.42 -10.94
CA GLU A 138 7.28 16.81 -10.69
C GLU A 138 7.60 17.75 -11.86
N SER A 139 8.71 17.49 -12.58
CA SER A 139 9.11 18.22 -13.79
C SER A 139 8.11 18.10 -14.94
N LEU A 140 7.24 17.10 -14.91
CA LEU A 140 6.14 16.88 -15.85
C LEU A 140 4.76 17.18 -15.24
N GLY A 141 4.72 17.78 -14.05
CA GLY A 141 3.49 18.18 -13.37
C GLY A 141 2.81 17.10 -12.54
N GLY A 142 3.45 15.93 -12.35
CA GLY A 142 2.95 14.87 -11.46
C GLY A 142 3.34 15.06 -9.99
N SER A 143 2.99 14.08 -9.16
CA SER A 143 3.14 14.13 -7.70
C SER A 143 4.48 13.63 -7.18
N GLY A 144 5.34 13.07 -8.04
CA GLY A 144 6.69 12.64 -7.69
C GLY A 144 6.75 11.54 -6.62
N ASP A 145 7.72 11.67 -5.71
CA ASP A 145 8.01 10.67 -4.68
C ASP A 145 6.87 10.52 -3.65
N THR A 146 6.17 9.40 -3.73
CA THR A 146 5.03 9.06 -2.87
C THR A 146 5.44 8.59 -1.46
N SER A 147 6.73 8.28 -1.25
CA SER A 147 7.24 7.77 0.02
C SER A 147 7.13 8.78 1.16
N LEU A 148 7.15 10.08 0.84
CA LEU A 148 6.95 11.18 1.79
C LEU A 148 5.58 11.09 2.47
N MET A 149 4.51 11.00 1.67
CA MET A 149 3.15 10.88 2.21
C MET A 149 2.93 9.52 2.87
N THR A 150 3.55 8.46 2.34
CA THR A 150 3.46 7.12 2.94
C THR A 150 4.09 7.08 4.33
N GLY A 151 5.31 7.64 4.49
CA GLY A 151 5.98 7.70 5.79
C GLY A 151 5.22 8.56 6.81
N LEU A 152 4.65 9.69 6.38
CA LEU A 152 3.75 10.49 7.20
C LEU A 152 2.49 9.70 7.62
N GLY A 153 1.89 8.95 6.70
CA GLY A 153 0.73 8.11 6.98
C GLY A 153 1.02 7.04 8.03
N VAL A 154 2.16 6.35 7.91
CA VAL A 154 2.61 5.35 8.88
C VAL A 154 2.81 5.98 10.26
N TYR A 155 3.49 7.12 10.33
CA TYR A 155 3.68 7.88 11.56
C TYR A 155 2.35 8.28 12.22
N LEU A 156 1.38 8.78 11.45
CA LEU A 156 0.06 9.14 11.97
C LEU A 156 -0.76 7.92 12.40
N GLY A 157 -0.62 6.80 11.70
CA GLY A 157 -1.18 5.51 12.09
C GLY A 157 -0.64 5.02 13.43
N MET A 158 0.68 5.17 13.65
CA MET A 158 1.30 4.87 14.95
C MET A 158 0.73 5.74 16.07
N LYS A 159 0.56 7.05 15.85
CA LYS A 159 -0.02 7.96 16.84
C LYS A 159 -1.48 7.60 17.18
N ALA A 160 -2.27 7.23 16.18
CA ALA A 160 -3.63 6.75 16.38
C ALA A 160 -3.66 5.45 17.20
N ALA A 161 -2.80 4.48 16.88
CA ALA A 161 -2.68 3.24 17.63
C ALA A 161 -2.19 3.49 19.07
N ALA A 162 -1.24 4.41 19.27
CA ALA A 162 -0.78 4.85 20.58
C ALA A 162 -1.93 5.46 21.40
N LYS A 163 -2.71 6.36 20.79
CA LYS A 163 -3.89 6.95 21.44
C LYS A 163 -4.88 5.89 21.89
N ALA A 164 -5.16 4.90 21.04
CA ALA A 164 -6.09 3.83 21.34
C ALA A 164 -5.56 2.85 22.40
N THR A 165 -4.25 2.63 22.48
CA THR A 165 -3.62 1.62 23.35
C THR A 165 -3.24 2.22 24.71
N TRP A 166 -2.63 3.40 24.71
CA TRP A 166 -2.07 4.05 25.92
C TRP A 166 -2.90 5.22 26.43
N GLY A 167 -3.93 5.65 25.68
CA GLY A 167 -4.70 6.86 25.99
C GLY A 167 -3.97 8.17 25.64
N ASP A 168 -2.74 8.09 25.15
CA ASP A 168 -1.87 9.19 24.73
C ASP A 168 -1.30 8.90 23.33
N GLU A 169 -1.31 9.91 22.47
CA GLU A 169 -0.81 9.83 21.10
C GLU A 169 0.68 10.17 20.97
N SER A 170 1.30 10.68 22.04
CA SER A 170 2.70 11.07 22.01
C SER A 170 3.62 9.85 21.87
N LEU A 171 4.54 9.93 20.91
CA LEU A 171 5.59 8.92 20.70
C LEU A 171 6.92 9.33 21.33
N SER A 172 6.97 10.48 22.01
CA SER A 172 8.18 10.99 22.63
C SER A 172 8.69 10.04 23.72
N GLY A 173 9.96 9.65 23.64
CA GLY A 173 10.59 8.70 24.57
C GLY A 173 10.23 7.23 24.35
N ARG A 174 9.26 6.91 23.48
CA ARG A 174 8.90 5.55 23.08
C ARG A 174 9.96 4.96 22.16
N THR A 175 10.10 3.64 22.18
CA THR A 175 11.03 2.89 21.33
C THR A 175 10.26 2.23 20.19
N VAL A 176 10.67 2.51 18.95
CA VAL A 176 10.11 1.90 17.74
C VAL A 176 11.15 0.97 17.11
N ALA A 177 10.81 -0.31 16.97
CA ALA A 177 11.59 -1.29 16.22
C ALA A 177 11.16 -1.24 14.74
N LEU A 178 11.98 -0.61 13.90
CA LEU A 178 11.71 -0.39 12.48
C LEU A 178 12.48 -1.40 11.62
N GLN A 179 11.74 -2.32 10.99
CA GLN A 179 12.30 -3.30 10.08
C GLN A 179 12.26 -2.77 8.64
N GLY A 180 13.42 -2.40 8.11
CA GLY A 180 13.57 -1.80 6.78
C GLY A 180 13.76 -0.29 6.86
N PHE A 181 14.84 0.20 6.24
CA PHE A 181 15.26 1.60 6.24
C PHE A 181 15.39 2.15 4.81
N GLY A 182 14.51 1.70 3.92
CA GLY A 182 14.31 2.30 2.59
C GLY A 182 13.54 3.61 2.65
N HIS A 183 13.08 4.12 1.51
CA HIS A 183 12.42 5.43 1.38
C HIS A 183 11.25 5.65 2.37
N VAL A 184 10.33 4.70 2.51
CA VAL A 184 9.20 4.83 3.46
C VAL A 184 9.69 4.73 4.90
N GLY A 185 10.57 3.78 5.19
CA GLY A 185 11.11 3.57 6.54
C GLY A 185 11.88 4.78 7.05
N SER A 186 12.77 5.36 6.24
CA SER A 186 13.55 6.54 6.62
C SER A 186 12.69 7.80 6.76
N ASN A 187 11.67 7.99 5.90
CA ASN A 187 10.70 9.09 6.07
C ASN A 187 9.86 8.94 7.35
N THR A 188 9.46 7.71 7.69
CA THR A 188 8.78 7.42 8.97
C THR A 188 9.72 7.72 10.14
N ALA A 189 10.98 7.29 10.05
CA ALA A 189 12.01 7.51 11.06
C ALA A 189 12.26 9.00 11.31
N ASN A 190 12.27 9.85 10.27
CA ASN A 190 12.43 11.30 10.42
C ASN A 190 11.34 11.89 11.33
N HIS A 191 10.06 11.58 11.08
CA HIS A 191 8.96 12.07 11.93
C HIS A 191 9.05 11.56 13.37
N LEU A 192 9.44 10.29 13.55
CA LEU A 192 9.62 9.69 14.87
C LEU A 192 10.75 10.36 15.67
N LEU A 193 11.91 10.59 15.04
CA LEU A 193 13.05 11.25 15.65
C LEU A 193 12.76 12.72 15.95
N GLU A 194 12.06 13.43 15.06
CA GLU A 194 11.62 14.82 15.28
C GLU A 194 10.69 14.95 16.50
N GLU A 195 9.84 13.95 16.78
CA GLU A 195 9.01 13.89 18.00
C GLU A 195 9.79 13.43 19.25
N GLY A 196 11.00 12.90 19.08
CA GLY A 196 11.85 12.40 20.16
C GLY A 196 11.60 10.94 20.53
N ALA A 197 11.08 10.11 19.61
CA ALA A 197 11.10 8.66 19.75
C ALA A 197 12.53 8.10 19.60
N LYS A 198 12.76 6.92 20.16
CA LYS A 198 14.00 6.15 20.02
C LYS A 198 13.78 5.09 18.95
N LEU A 199 14.78 4.85 18.12
CA LEU A 199 14.70 3.87 17.04
C LEU A 199 15.66 2.70 17.26
N VAL A 200 15.12 1.49 17.09
CA VAL A 200 15.90 0.27 16.85
C VAL A 200 15.63 -0.12 15.40
N VAL A 201 16.66 -0.18 14.57
CA VAL A 201 16.52 -0.34 13.12
C VAL A 201 17.27 -1.56 12.64
N THR A 202 16.71 -2.24 11.64
CA THR A 202 17.47 -3.18 10.82
C THR A 202 17.16 -2.98 9.34
N ASP A 203 18.09 -3.42 8.49
CA ASP A 203 17.92 -3.54 7.05
C ASP A 203 18.86 -4.65 6.55
N ILE A 204 18.61 -5.21 5.36
CA ILE A 204 19.52 -6.19 4.73
C ILE A 204 20.74 -5.49 4.10
N PHE A 205 20.61 -4.23 3.70
CA PHE A 205 21.66 -3.43 3.09
C PHE A 205 22.48 -2.69 4.14
N GLU A 206 23.79 -2.88 4.11
CA GLU A 206 24.72 -2.21 5.03
C GLU A 206 24.64 -0.67 4.92
N SER A 207 24.45 -0.13 3.71
CA SER A 207 24.30 1.31 3.51
C SER A 207 23.06 1.89 4.21
N ALA A 208 21.95 1.13 4.23
CA ALA A 208 20.73 1.54 4.90
C ALA A 208 20.90 1.49 6.43
N ARG A 209 21.57 0.45 6.95
CA ARG A 209 21.98 0.35 8.36
C ARG A 209 22.89 1.51 8.78
N GLN A 210 23.89 1.84 7.97
CA GLN A 210 24.78 2.98 8.24
C GLN A 210 24.00 4.30 8.26
N SER A 211 23.11 4.53 7.29
CA SER A 211 22.26 5.72 7.26
C SER A 211 21.37 5.83 8.50
N ALA A 212 20.81 4.72 8.99
CA ALA A 212 20.03 4.70 10.22
C ALA A 212 20.89 5.05 11.44
N SER A 213 22.10 4.49 11.53
CA SER A 213 23.06 4.82 12.58
C SER A 213 23.47 6.29 12.56
N ASP A 214 23.69 6.87 11.38
CA ASP A 214 24.05 8.28 11.21
C ASP A 214 22.91 9.22 11.67
N MET A 215 21.66 8.74 11.59
CA MET A 215 20.47 9.42 12.13
C MET A 215 20.27 9.20 13.64
N GLY A 216 21.17 8.47 14.31
CA GLY A 216 21.12 8.21 15.74
C GLY A 216 20.27 7.00 16.16
N ALA A 217 19.86 6.15 15.22
CA ALA A 217 19.18 4.89 15.53
C ALA A 217 20.15 3.81 16.04
N THR A 218 19.65 2.92 16.88
CA THR A 218 20.37 1.70 17.27
C THR A 218 20.18 0.64 16.19
N VAL A 219 21.26 0.15 15.59
CA VAL A 219 21.18 -0.88 14.54
C VAL A 219 21.28 -2.27 15.16
N VAL A 220 20.43 -3.20 14.70
CA VAL A 220 20.46 -4.62 15.05
C VAL A 220 20.49 -5.51 13.81
N GLU A 221 20.90 -6.76 14.00
CA GLU A 221 20.85 -7.78 12.95
C GLU A 221 19.41 -8.08 12.51
N PRO A 222 19.17 -8.45 11.23
CA PRO A 222 17.82 -8.60 10.68
C PRO A 222 16.88 -9.50 11.46
N ASP A 223 17.36 -10.64 11.95
CA ASP A 223 16.51 -11.57 12.72
C ASP A 223 16.28 -11.10 14.16
N ALA A 224 17.23 -10.34 14.74
CA ALA A 224 17.13 -9.87 16.12
C ALA A 224 16.05 -8.78 16.31
N ILE A 225 15.55 -8.19 15.23
CA ILE A 225 14.54 -7.11 15.29
C ILE A 225 13.23 -7.58 15.95
N TYR A 226 12.86 -8.85 15.78
CA TYR A 226 11.63 -9.40 16.34
C TYR A 226 11.68 -9.56 17.86
N ASP A 227 12.88 -9.68 18.43
CA ASP A 227 13.12 -9.82 19.87
C ASP A 227 13.49 -8.50 20.55
N ALA A 228 13.54 -7.39 19.80
CA ALA A 228 13.93 -6.09 20.32
C ALA A 228 12.91 -5.59 21.36
N GLU A 229 13.40 -5.09 22.49
CA GLU A 229 12.60 -4.36 23.48
C GLU A 229 12.11 -3.05 22.86
N CYS A 230 10.81 -2.97 22.56
CA CYS A 230 10.20 -1.82 21.91
C CYS A 230 8.74 -1.65 22.32
N ASP A 231 8.22 -0.42 22.24
CA ASP A 231 6.80 -0.14 22.43
C ASP A 231 6.00 -0.45 21.15
N ILE A 232 6.61 -0.21 19.98
CA ILE A 232 6.00 -0.36 18.64
C ILE A 232 6.92 -1.15 17.73
N PHE A 233 6.39 -2.18 17.06
CA PHE A 233 7.05 -2.83 15.92
C PHE A 233 6.51 -2.27 14.59
N SER A 234 7.41 -1.87 13.70
CA SER A 234 7.10 -1.22 12.42
C SER A 234 7.73 -1.97 11.25
N PRO A 235 7.00 -2.91 10.62
CA PRO A 235 7.45 -3.58 9.43
C PRO A 235 7.36 -2.67 8.20
N CYS A 236 8.50 -2.32 7.60
CA CYS A 236 8.65 -1.43 6.45
C CYS A 236 9.48 -2.05 5.30
N ALA A 237 9.71 -3.36 5.33
CA ALA A 237 10.50 -4.10 4.34
C ALA A 237 9.65 -4.99 3.43
N LEU A 238 9.28 -6.18 3.91
CA LEU A 238 8.56 -7.21 3.15
C LEU A 238 7.19 -7.53 3.79
N GLY A 239 6.31 -8.14 2.99
CA GLY A 239 5.07 -8.72 3.49
C GLY A 239 5.27 -10.10 4.13
N GLY A 240 4.24 -10.61 4.80
CA GLY A 240 4.21 -11.91 5.46
C GLY A 240 5.07 -12.01 6.72
N VAL A 241 5.56 -10.87 7.22
CA VAL A 241 6.48 -10.81 8.37
C VAL A 241 5.77 -11.00 9.71
N LEU A 242 4.44 -10.87 9.75
CA LEU A 242 3.59 -11.19 10.90
C LEU A 242 2.95 -12.56 10.63
N ASN A 243 3.44 -13.58 11.34
CA ASN A 243 3.02 -14.97 11.19
C ASN A 243 3.25 -15.75 12.50
N GLY A 244 2.89 -17.03 12.51
CA GLY A 244 3.03 -17.90 13.68
C GLY A 244 4.46 -18.06 14.24
N ASP A 245 5.51 -17.75 13.48
CA ASP A 245 6.90 -17.81 13.95
C ASP A 245 7.37 -16.49 14.55
N THR A 246 6.93 -15.35 13.99
CA THR A 246 7.39 -14.02 14.37
C THR A 246 6.51 -13.37 15.41
N ILE A 247 5.18 -13.53 15.34
CA ILE A 247 4.23 -12.94 16.29
C ILE A 247 4.60 -13.32 17.72
N PRO A 248 4.92 -14.58 18.08
CA PRO A 248 5.28 -14.93 19.46
C PRO A 248 6.55 -14.26 19.99
N ARG A 249 7.46 -13.81 19.11
CA ARG A 249 8.73 -13.18 19.49
C ARG A 249 8.57 -11.71 19.87
N LEU A 250 7.55 -11.05 19.30
CA LEU A 250 7.32 -9.62 19.47
C LEU A 250 7.14 -9.23 20.95
N ARG A 251 7.83 -8.17 21.35
CA ARG A 251 7.81 -7.57 22.70
C ARG A 251 7.13 -6.18 22.74
N CYS A 252 6.38 -5.85 21.69
CA CYS A 252 5.67 -4.58 21.55
C CYS A 252 4.20 -4.66 21.96
N GLU A 253 3.59 -3.49 22.18
CA GLU A 253 2.15 -3.35 22.40
C GLU A 253 1.41 -2.96 21.11
N ILE A 254 2.14 -2.43 20.12
CA ILE A 254 1.57 -1.93 18.87
C ILE A 254 2.35 -2.47 17.67
N VAL A 255 1.64 -2.86 16.61
CA VAL A 255 2.22 -3.10 15.29
C VAL A 255 1.64 -2.09 14.30
N ALA A 256 2.49 -1.29 13.68
CA ALA A 256 2.10 -0.30 12.68
C ALA A 256 3.28 -0.01 11.75
N GLY A 257 3.21 -0.45 10.50
CA GLY A 257 4.31 -0.36 9.54
C GLY A 257 3.89 0.02 8.13
N GLY A 258 4.87 0.32 7.27
CA GLY A 258 4.67 0.73 5.89
C GLY A 258 4.64 -0.40 4.86
N ALA A 259 5.08 -1.62 5.22
CA ALA A 259 5.10 -2.75 4.30
C ALA A 259 3.69 -3.13 3.85
N ASN A 260 3.54 -3.66 2.64
CA ASN A 260 2.27 -4.22 2.16
C ASN A 260 2.17 -5.70 2.50
N ASN A 261 0.96 -6.18 2.76
CA ASN A 261 0.63 -7.55 3.15
C ASN A 261 1.42 -8.00 4.38
N GLN A 262 1.40 -7.21 5.47
CA GLN A 262 2.22 -7.49 6.65
C GLN A 262 1.86 -8.82 7.32
N LEU A 263 0.57 -9.13 7.41
CA LEU A 263 0.06 -10.42 7.82
C LEU A 263 0.32 -11.46 6.71
N LEU A 264 0.80 -12.64 7.09
CA LEU A 264 0.93 -13.76 6.15
C LEU A 264 -0.44 -14.32 5.76
N SER A 265 -1.38 -14.31 6.72
CA SER A 265 -2.77 -14.72 6.57
C SER A 265 -3.69 -13.88 7.46
N ASP A 266 -4.99 -13.85 7.16
CA ASP A 266 -5.94 -13.09 7.99
C ASP A 266 -6.00 -13.58 9.44
N ALA A 267 -5.72 -14.87 9.68
CA ALA A 267 -5.67 -15.47 11.02
C ALA A 267 -4.49 -14.96 11.87
N ASP A 268 -3.47 -14.36 11.25
CA ASP A 268 -2.39 -13.71 11.99
C ASP A 268 -2.86 -12.39 12.64
N GLY A 269 -3.93 -11.77 12.12
CA GLY A 269 -4.60 -10.65 12.76
C GLY A 269 -5.27 -11.04 14.07
N ASP A 270 -5.92 -12.21 14.10
CA ASP A 270 -6.52 -12.77 15.32
C ASP A 270 -5.45 -13.10 16.37
N GLN A 271 -4.30 -13.65 15.96
CA GLN A 271 -3.18 -13.92 16.88
C GLN A 271 -2.62 -12.65 17.53
N LEU A 272 -2.56 -11.53 16.81
CA LEU A 272 -2.15 -10.24 17.38
C LEU A 272 -3.15 -9.77 18.44
N GLU A 273 -4.46 -9.88 18.16
CA GLU A 273 -5.53 -9.54 19.10
C GLU A 273 -5.50 -10.44 20.35
N GLU A 274 -5.32 -11.75 20.20
CA GLU A 274 -5.19 -12.69 21.32
C GLU A 274 -3.99 -12.38 22.23
N ARG A 275 -2.90 -11.85 21.66
CA ARG A 275 -1.74 -11.37 22.42
C ARG A 275 -1.94 -9.97 23.02
N GLY A 276 -3.05 -9.30 22.74
CA GLY A 276 -3.31 -7.92 23.17
C GLY A 276 -2.44 -6.89 22.47
N ILE A 277 -1.95 -7.19 21.27
CA ILE A 277 -1.14 -6.28 20.45
C ILE A 277 -2.08 -5.50 19.52
N THR A 278 -2.13 -4.18 19.67
CA THR A 278 -2.92 -3.33 18.78
C THR A 278 -2.27 -3.29 17.40
N TYR A 279 -2.91 -3.91 16.41
CA TYR A 279 -2.47 -3.86 15.02
C TYR A 279 -3.17 -2.72 14.27
N ALA A 280 -2.38 -1.80 13.68
CA ALA A 280 -2.87 -0.81 12.74
C ALA A 280 -2.75 -1.36 11.31
N PRO A 281 -3.87 -1.67 10.61
CA PRO A 281 -3.82 -2.38 9.33
C PRO A 281 -2.97 -1.66 8.28
N ASP A 282 -2.14 -2.45 7.60
CA ASP A 282 -1.13 -1.97 6.68
C ASP A 282 -1.69 -1.09 5.55
N TYR A 283 -2.73 -1.55 4.87
CA TYR A 283 -3.36 -0.83 3.77
C TYR A 283 -4.12 0.44 4.20
N VAL A 284 -4.30 0.65 5.51
CA VAL A 284 -4.81 1.90 6.08
C VAL A 284 -3.65 2.86 6.33
N VAL A 285 -2.63 2.42 7.08
CA VAL A 285 -1.54 3.31 7.52
C VAL A 285 -0.59 3.67 6.38
N ASN A 286 -0.38 2.78 5.41
CA ASN A 286 0.45 3.05 4.23
C ASN A 286 -0.32 3.68 3.05
N ALA A 287 -1.55 4.13 3.26
CA ALA A 287 -2.39 4.73 2.21
C ALA A 287 -1.87 6.08 1.70
N GLY A 288 -0.88 6.69 2.35
CA GLY A 288 -0.32 7.98 1.93
C GLY A 288 0.13 8.01 0.46
N GLY A 289 0.67 6.90 -0.05
CA GLY A 289 1.09 6.82 -1.46
C GLY A 289 -0.08 6.91 -2.44
N ILE A 290 -1.16 6.15 -2.21
CA ILE A 290 -2.36 6.21 -3.07
C ILE A 290 -3.08 7.56 -2.92
N ILE A 291 -3.07 8.16 -1.72
CA ILE A 291 -3.63 9.50 -1.49
C ILE A 291 -2.85 10.54 -2.32
N ASN A 292 -1.52 10.41 -2.39
CA ASN A 292 -0.66 11.31 -3.14
C ASN A 292 -0.98 11.27 -4.64
N VAL A 293 -0.89 10.09 -5.26
CA VAL A 293 -1.15 9.94 -6.70
C VAL A 293 -2.62 10.13 -7.05
N GLY A 294 -3.53 9.71 -6.16
CA GLY A 294 -4.96 9.91 -6.31
C GLY A 294 -5.35 11.40 -6.31
N SER A 295 -4.53 12.26 -5.71
CA SER A 295 -4.72 13.72 -5.76
C SER A 295 -4.38 14.35 -7.12
N GLU A 296 -3.78 13.59 -8.05
CA GLU A 296 -3.64 13.99 -9.46
C GLU A 296 -4.89 13.67 -10.28
N ILE A 297 -5.72 12.73 -9.83
CA ILE A 297 -6.86 12.24 -10.62
C ILE A 297 -7.97 13.30 -10.61
N GLY A 298 -8.37 13.74 -11.80
CA GLY A 298 -9.47 14.69 -11.97
C GLY A 298 -9.13 16.16 -11.67
N GLY A 299 -7.85 16.51 -11.49
CA GLY A 299 -7.44 17.89 -11.25
C GLY A 299 -5.93 18.11 -11.23
N VAL A 300 -5.52 19.36 -10.97
CA VAL A 300 -4.10 19.71 -10.82
C VAL A 300 -3.59 19.25 -9.46
N TYR A 301 -2.46 18.55 -9.45
CA TYR A 301 -1.80 18.12 -8.22
C TYR A 301 -1.48 19.30 -7.30
N ARG A 302 -1.82 19.15 -6.02
CA ARG A 302 -1.47 20.11 -4.97
C ARG A 302 -0.95 19.35 -3.76
N LYS A 303 0.34 19.51 -3.47
CA LYS A 303 1.01 18.87 -2.33
C LYS A 303 0.32 19.15 -1.00
N ASP A 304 -0.16 20.38 -0.77
CA ASP A 304 -0.89 20.74 0.44
C ASP A 304 -2.19 19.95 0.61
N ARG A 305 -2.87 19.65 -0.50
CA ARG A 305 -4.09 18.83 -0.48
C ARG A 305 -3.78 17.37 -0.18
N ALA A 306 -2.74 16.82 -0.82
CA ALA A 306 -2.28 15.46 -0.54
C ALA A 306 -1.85 15.32 0.94
N LEU A 307 -1.18 16.33 1.50
CA LEU A 307 -0.82 16.39 2.91
C LEU A 307 -2.06 16.44 3.82
N GLU A 308 -3.04 17.29 3.52
CA GLU A 308 -4.30 17.37 4.29
C GLU A 308 -5.05 16.04 4.29
N LEU A 309 -5.13 15.37 3.14
CA LEU A 309 -5.77 14.06 3.02
C LEU A 309 -4.99 12.98 3.78
N THR A 310 -3.66 12.97 3.68
CA THR A 310 -2.80 12.02 4.40
C THR A 310 -2.96 12.15 5.91
N LYS A 311 -3.17 13.38 6.42
CA LYS A 311 -3.46 13.61 7.84
C LYS A 311 -4.71 12.89 8.36
N ARG A 312 -5.66 12.55 7.50
CA ARG A 312 -6.88 11.83 7.86
C ARG A 312 -6.62 10.36 8.22
N ILE A 313 -5.47 9.80 7.84
CA ILE A 313 -5.06 8.43 8.22
C ILE A 313 -5.11 8.25 9.74
N TYR A 314 -4.78 9.27 10.54
CA TYR A 314 -4.92 9.23 11.99
C TYR A 314 -6.36 8.86 12.40
N GLN A 315 -7.35 9.61 11.91
CA GLN A 315 -8.75 9.40 12.27
C GLN A 315 -9.31 8.11 11.68
N THR A 316 -8.91 7.74 10.46
CA THR A 316 -9.27 6.47 9.85
C THR A 316 -8.76 5.30 10.68
N THR A 317 -7.50 5.34 11.11
CA THR A 317 -6.87 4.29 11.93
C THR A 317 -7.57 4.18 13.28
N LEU A 318 -7.87 5.30 13.95
CA LEU A 318 -8.67 5.29 15.19
C LEU A 318 -10.04 4.62 14.98
N ASN A 319 -10.76 5.02 13.94
CA ASN A 319 -12.08 4.46 13.65
C ASN A 319 -12.03 2.95 13.38
N VAL A 320 -10.98 2.46 12.70
CA VAL A 320 -10.75 1.03 12.50
C VAL A 320 -10.58 0.30 13.83
N ILE A 321 -9.71 0.81 14.71
CA ILE A 321 -9.43 0.19 16.01
C ILE A 321 -10.68 0.21 16.92
N GLU A 322 -11.43 1.31 16.91
CA GLU A 322 -12.68 1.45 17.67
C GLU A 322 -13.78 0.50 17.14
N THR A 323 -13.88 0.38 15.81
CA THR A 323 -14.81 -0.55 15.17
C THR A 323 -14.48 -1.98 15.55
N ALA A 324 -13.20 -2.38 15.44
CA ALA A 324 -12.70 -3.70 15.85
C ALA A 324 -13.10 -4.05 17.28
N ARG A 325 -12.87 -3.14 18.23
CA ARG A 325 -13.24 -3.30 19.64
C ARG A 325 -14.75 -3.41 19.84
N SER A 326 -15.54 -2.59 19.15
CA SER A 326 -16.99 -2.60 19.29
C SER A 326 -17.66 -3.84 18.70
N GLU A 327 -17.09 -4.39 17.62
CA GLU A 327 -17.60 -5.57 16.92
C GLU A 327 -17.00 -6.87 17.44
N GLY A 328 -15.91 -6.81 18.21
CA GLY A 328 -15.22 -7.99 18.74
C GLY A 328 -14.51 -8.79 17.65
N ILE A 329 -13.86 -8.09 16.71
CA ILE A 329 -13.14 -8.67 15.56
C ILE A 329 -11.75 -8.06 15.43
N ALA A 330 -10.83 -8.74 14.74
CA ALA A 330 -9.50 -8.21 14.46
C ALA A 330 -9.55 -6.94 13.58
N THR A 331 -8.52 -6.08 13.70
CA THR A 331 -8.49 -4.77 13.02
C THR A 331 -8.43 -4.86 11.50
N ASN A 332 -7.83 -5.91 10.93
CA ASN A 332 -7.84 -6.18 9.49
C ASN A 332 -9.27 -6.44 8.97
N ALA A 333 -10.09 -7.18 9.74
CA ALA A 333 -11.49 -7.43 9.42
C ALA A 333 -12.34 -6.15 9.58
N ALA A 334 -12.11 -5.37 10.63
CA ALA A 334 -12.81 -4.09 10.83
C ALA A 334 -12.53 -3.09 9.71
N ALA A 335 -11.28 -2.99 9.24
CA ALA A 335 -10.92 -2.15 8.10
C ALA A 335 -11.63 -2.61 6.80
N ALA A 336 -11.80 -3.92 6.62
CA ALA A 336 -12.56 -4.47 5.49
C ALA A 336 -14.04 -4.11 5.57
N HIS A 337 -14.67 -4.26 6.75
CA HIS A 337 -16.07 -3.86 6.97
C HIS A 337 -16.29 -2.37 6.70
N ILE A 338 -15.36 -1.50 7.11
CA ILE A 338 -15.46 -0.04 6.86
C ILE A 338 -15.42 0.25 5.36
N ALA A 339 -14.50 -0.39 4.62
CA ALA A 339 -14.41 -0.25 3.17
C ALA A 339 -15.71 -0.70 2.47
N GLU A 340 -16.22 -1.89 2.83
CA GLU A 340 -17.44 -2.47 2.26
C GLU A 340 -18.67 -1.60 2.54
N ARG A 341 -18.83 -1.11 3.77
CA ARG A 341 -19.92 -0.19 4.14
C ARG A 341 -19.91 1.07 3.29
N ARG A 342 -18.72 1.65 3.06
CA ARG A 342 -18.59 2.85 2.22
C ARG A 342 -18.96 2.56 0.76
N ILE A 343 -18.45 1.46 0.20
CA ILE A 343 -18.75 1.05 -1.17
C ILE A 343 -20.26 0.82 -1.35
N ALA A 344 -20.88 0.06 -0.45
CA ALA A 344 -22.32 -0.21 -0.48
C ALA A 344 -23.14 1.08 -0.39
N ALA A 345 -22.81 1.98 0.54
CA ALA A 345 -23.53 3.25 0.69
C ALA A 345 -23.51 4.10 -0.59
N VAL A 346 -22.38 4.16 -1.31
CA VAL A 346 -22.29 4.90 -2.58
C VAL A 346 -23.00 4.17 -3.72
N ARG A 347 -22.95 2.83 -3.74
CA ARG A 347 -23.68 2.01 -4.71
C ARG A 347 -25.19 2.27 -4.64
N ASP A 348 -25.73 2.33 -3.42
CA ASP A 348 -27.16 2.56 -3.18
C ASP A 348 -27.61 3.96 -3.64
N LEU A 349 -26.74 4.98 -3.54
CA LEU A 349 -27.03 6.32 -4.07
C LEU A 349 -27.19 6.29 -5.61
N LYS A 350 -26.35 5.53 -6.31
CA LYS A 350 -26.42 5.41 -7.77
C LYS A 350 -27.68 4.67 -8.24
N ALA A 351 -28.21 3.75 -7.44
CA ALA A 351 -29.46 3.04 -7.74
C ALA A 351 -30.73 3.92 -7.60
N MET A 352 -30.62 5.12 -7.04
CA MET A 352 -31.74 6.07 -6.94
C MET A 352 -31.97 6.92 -8.19
N LEU A 353 -31.03 6.90 -9.15
CA LEU A 353 -31.06 7.68 -10.40
C LEU A 353 -31.49 6.81 -11.59
#